data_AF-A0A1A7XTM3-F1
#
_entry.id   AF-A0A1A7XTM3-F1
#
_cell.length_a   1.000
_cell.length_b   1.000
_cell.length_c   1.000
_cell.angle_alpha   90.00
_cell.angle_beta   90.00
_cell.angle_gamma   90.00
#
_symmetry.space_group_name_H-M   'P 1'
#
loop_
_entity.id
_entity.type
_entity.pdbx_description
1 polymer ?
#
loop_
_entity_poly.entity_id
_entity_poly.type
_entity_poly.pdbx_seq_one_letter_code
_entity_poly.pdbx_strand_id
1 'polypeptide(L)'
;EMELIELSQQICGGRVDFEDFVELMGPKMLAETADMIGVKELRDAFREFDSDGDGQISLGELKEAMKKLMGEQLNHREMDEILRDIDLNGDGQVDFEEFVRMMSR
;
A
#
# COMPACT_ATOMS: atom_id res chain seq x y z
N GLU A 1 -8.08 1.01 -29.34
CA GLU A 1 -7.44 -0.27 -29.70
C GLU A 1 -6.45 -0.03 -30.83
N MET A 2 -5.32 -0.77 -30.82
CA MET A 2 -4.19 -0.73 -31.76
C MET A 2 -3.10 0.33 -31.54
N GLU A 3 -2.30 0.21 -30.46
CA GLU A 3 -0.95 0.86 -30.40
C GLU A 3 0.16 -0.04 -29.79
N LEU A 4 -0.17 -1.22 -29.25
CA LEU A 4 0.83 -2.09 -28.59
C LEU A 4 1.56 -3.07 -29.53
N ILE A 5 1.13 -3.20 -30.78
CA ILE A 5 1.68 -4.21 -31.70
C ILE A 5 2.84 -3.65 -32.54
N GLU A 6 2.86 -2.35 -32.83
CA GLU A 6 3.90 -1.73 -33.66
C GLU A 6 5.23 -1.48 -32.93
N LEU A 7 5.22 -1.41 -31.59
CA LEU A 7 6.47 -1.33 -30.80
C LEU A 7 7.28 -2.64 -30.81
N SER A 8 6.68 -3.76 -31.21
CA SER A 8 7.36 -5.06 -31.26
C SER A 8 8.30 -5.24 -32.46
N GLN A 9 8.15 -4.43 -33.52
CA GLN A 9 8.92 -4.63 -34.77
C GLN A 9 10.23 -3.83 -34.83
N GLN A 10 10.49 -2.95 -33.87
CA GLN A 10 11.69 -2.11 -33.87
C GLN A 10 12.78 -2.56 -32.89
N ILE A 11 12.54 -3.64 -32.13
CA ILE A 11 13.54 -4.22 -31.23
C ILE A 11 14.14 -5.46 -31.89
N CYS A 12 15.34 -5.27 -32.42
CA CYS A 12 16.27 -6.24 -32.96
C CYS A 12 16.09 -7.69 -32.45
N GLY A 13 15.83 -8.61 -33.38
CA GLY A 13 16.62 -9.84 -33.42
C GLY A 13 16.32 -10.96 -32.41
N GLY A 14 15.11 -11.04 -31.84
CA GLY A 14 14.53 -12.32 -31.42
C GLY A 14 15.06 -12.99 -30.15
N ARG A 15 15.75 -12.27 -29.27
CA ARG A 15 15.91 -12.66 -27.85
C ARG A 15 15.69 -11.43 -26.99
N VAL A 16 14.60 -11.44 -26.23
CA VAL A 16 14.36 -10.48 -25.15
C VAL A 16 14.77 -11.24 -23.90
N ASP A 17 15.92 -10.89 -23.33
CA ASP A 17 16.34 -11.45 -22.05
C ASP A 17 15.53 -10.78 -20.92
N PHE A 18 15.54 -11.37 -19.72
CA PHE A 18 14.71 -10.89 -18.60
C PHE A 18 15.02 -9.43 -18.22
N GLU A 19 16.27 -8.99 -18.40
CA GLU A 19 16.69 -7.60 -18.18
C GLU A 19 16.05 -6.64 -19.20
N ASP A 20 16.01 -6.99 -20.49
CA ASP A 20 15.33 -6.20 -21.52
C ASP A 20 13.81 -6.15 -21.28
N PHE A 21 13.22 -7.24 -20.79
CA PHE A 21 11.80 -7.28 -20.42
C PHE A 21 11.50 -6.35 -19.24
N VAL A 22 12.37 -6.33 -18.21
CA VAL A 22 12.24 -5.44 -17.05
C VAL A 22 12.51 -3.98 -17.43
N GLU A 23 13.38 -3.67 -18.39
CA GLU A 23 13.57 -2.29 -18.86
C GLU A 23 12.40 -1.79 -19.72
N LEU A 24 11.78 -2.67 -20.51
CA LEU A 24 10.68 -2.30 -21.41
C LEU A 24 9.32 -2.26 -20.70
N MET A 25 9.08 -3.20 -19.78
CA MET A 25 7.85 -3.30 -18.99
C MET A 25 7.99 -2.65 -17.61
N GLY A 26 9.20 -2.47 -17.07
CA GLY A 26 9.42 -1.90 -15.74
C GLY A 26 8.85 -0.50 -15.57
N PRO A 27 9.07 0.46 -16.48
CA PRO A 27 8.53 1.80 -16.32
C PRO A 27 6.99 1.83 -16.41
N LYS A 28 6.41 0.95 -17.22
CA LYS A 28 4.97 0.89 -17.47
C LYS A 28 4.22 0.08 -16.42
N MET A 29 4.79 -1.06 -16.01
CA MET A 29 4.32 -1.82 -14.86
C MET A 29 4.57 -1.02 -13.58
N LEU A 30 5.74 -0.46 -13.30
CA LEU A 30 5.90 0.37 -12.09
C LEU A 30 4.97 1.59 -12.09
N ALA A 31 4.67 2.22 -13.23
CA ALA A 31 3.75 3.36 -13.23
C ALA A 31 2.26 2.96 -13.12
N GLU A 32 1.77 1.99 -13.88
CA GLU A 32 0.36 1.56 -13.84
C GLU A 32 0.08 0.59 -12.68
N THR A 33 1.10 -0.14 -12.26
CA THR A 33 1.04 -1.15 -11.20
C THR A 33 1.51 -0.60 -9.87
N ALA A 34 2.21 0.54 -9.72
CA ALA A 34 2.40 1.13 -8.38
C ALA A 34 1.07 1.58 -7.78
N ASP A 35 0.15 2.10 -8.61
CA ASP A 35 -1.19 2.48 -8.16
C ASP A 35 -2.01 1.24 -7.77
N MET A 36 -1.95 0.16 -8.57
CA MET A 36 -2.68 -1.09 -8.31
C MET A 36 -2.03 -2.02 -7.26
N ILE A 37 -0.69 -2.07 -7.18
CA ILE A 37 0.08 -2.81 -6.16
C ILE A 37 -0.04 -2.07 -4.84
N GLY A 38 0.09 -0.74 -4.83
CA GLY A 38 -0.06 0.07 -3.63
C GLY A 38 -1.38 -0.20 -2.94
N VAL A 39 -2.51 -0.16 -3.65
CA VAL A 39 -3.82 -0.45 -3.06
C VAL A 39 -3.92 -1.88 -2.54
N LYS A 40 -3.34 -2.86 -3.24
CA LYS A 40 -3.40 -4.27 -2.81
C LYS A 40 -2.53 -4.52 -1.57
N GLU A 41 -1.31 -3.99 -1.55
CA GLU A 41 -0.41 -4.08 -0.40
C GLU A 41 -0.95 -3.29 0.80
N LEU A 42 -1.55 -2.12 0.57
CA LEU A 42 -2.23 -1.36 1.61
C LEU A 42 -3.43 -2.12 2.17
N ARG A 43 -4.15 -2.88 1.34
CA ARG A 43 -5.27 -3.71 1.79
C ARG A 43 -4.83 -4.96 2.55
N ASP A 44 -3.74 -5.58 2.11
CA ASP A 44 -3.16 -6.72 2.82
C ASP A 44 -2.54 -6.26 4.15
N ALA A 45 -1.87 -5.10 4.17
CA ALA A 45 -1.43 -4.45 5.40
C ALA A 45 -2.63 -4.11 6.28
N PHE A 46 -3.66 -3.42 5.78
CA PHE A 46 -4.85 -3.08 6.57
C PHE A 46 -5.47 -4.30 7.26
N ARG A 47 -5.57 -5.45 6.55
CA ARG A 47 -6.04 -6.73 7.12
C ARG A 47 -5.11 -7.34 8.16
N GLU A 48 -3.84 -6.98 8.18
CA GLU A 48 -2.91 -7.45 9.21
C GLU A 48 -3.06 -6.63 10.51
N PHE A 49 -3.58 -5.40 10.40
CA PHE A 49 -3.91 -4.53 11.52
C PHE A 49 -5.31 -4.84 12.05
N ASP A 50 -6.32 -4.84 11.17
CA ASP A 50 -7.72 -5.21 11.42
C ASP A 50 -7.82 -6.72 11.72
N SER A 51 -7.78 -7.06 13.00
CA SER A 51 -7.70 -8.44 13.47
C SER A 51 -9.08 -9.08 13.59
N ASP A 52 -10.11 -8.28 13.84
CA ASP A 52 -11.49 -8.75 13.92
C ASP A 52 -12.23 -8.74 12.56
N GLY A 53 -11.67 -8.05 11.57
CA GLY A 53 -12.15 -8.01 10.20
C GLY A 53 -13.38 -7.13 10.01
N ASP A 54 -13.61 -6.17 10.90
CA ASP A 54 -14.79 -5.28 10.85
C ASP A 54 -14.65 -4.18 9.78
N GLY A 55 -13.47 -4.03 9.17
CA GLY A 55 -13.17 -3.04 8.14
C GLY A 55 -12.68 -1.70 8.67
N GLN A 56 -12.42 -1.61 9.97
CA GLN A 56 -11.90 -0.44 10.69
C GLN A 56 -10.72 -0.90 11.56
N ILE A 57 -9.77 -0.03 11.86
CA ILE A 57 -8.70 -0.35 12.82
C ILE A 57 -9.01 0.36 14.12
N SER A 58 -9.36 -0.40 15.15
CA SER A 58 -9.55 0.14 16.50
C SER A 58 -8.21 0.52 17.15
N LEU A 59 -8.23 1.40 18.15
CA LEU A 59 -7.04 1.75 18.94
C LEU A 59 -6.37 0.53 19.60
N GLY A 60 -7.14 -0.51 19.93
CA GLY A 60 -6.60 -1.77 20.45
C GLY A 60 -5.78 -2.53 19.41
N GLU A 61 -6.31 -2.62 18.19
CA GLU A 61 -5.68 -3.31 17.06
C GLU A 61 -4.46 -2.55 16.55
N LEU A 62 -4.57 -1.23 16.42
CA LEU A 62 -3.43 -0.37 16.08
C LEU A 62 -2.29 -0.56 17.09
N LYS A 63 -2.60 -0.70 18.38
CA LYS A 63 -1.60 -0.95 19.42
C LYS A 63 -0.92 -2.30 19.30
N GLU A 64 -1.68 -3.35 19.01
CA GLU A 64 -1.09 -4.67 18.77
C GLU A 64 -0.25 -4.70 17.49
N ALA A 65 -0.72 -4.07 16.42
CA ALA A 65 0.00 -4.00 15.16
C ALA A 65 1.29 -3.18 15.27
N MET A 66 1.26 -2.01 15.90
CA MET A 66 2.44 -1.18 16.15
C MET A 66 3.48 -1.93 17.01
N LYS A 67 3.02 -2.68 18.02
CA LYS A 67 3.90 -3.54 18.81
C LYS A 67 4.54 -4.66 17.99
N LYS A 68 3.81 -5.25 17.03
CA LYS A 68 4.36 -6.28 16.12
C LYS A 68 5.37 -5.71 15.13
N LEU A 69 5.11 -4.50 14.59
CA LEU A 69 5.94 -3.87 13.57
C LEU A 69 7.20 -3.20 14.13
N MET A 70 7.05 -2.42 15.22
CA MET A 70 8.17 -1.65 15.80
C MET A 70 8.84 -2.37 16.97
N GLY A 71 8.23 -3.45 17.50
CA GLY A 71 8.77 -4.18 18.66
C GLY A 71 8.63 -3.45 20.00
N GLU A 72 8.18 -2.20 20.00
CA GLU A 72 8.00 -1.36 21.19
C GLU A 72 6.51 -1.09 21.46
N GLN A 73 6.16 -0.97 22.75
CA GLN A 73 4.83 -0.52 23.14
C GLN A 73 4.77 1.00 23.10
N LEU A 74 3.99 1.53 22.17
CA LEU A 74 3.61 2.94 22.21
C LEU A 74 2.71 3.20 23.43
N ASN A 75 2.99 4.30 24.13
CA ASN A 75 2.17 4.72 25.26
C ASN A 75 0.82 5.26 24.78
N HIS A 76 -0.19 5.25 25.66
CA HIS A 76 -1.52 5.77 25.34
C HIS A 76 -1.49 7.20 24.79
N ARG A 77 -0.55 8.05 25.25
CA ARG A 77 -0.41 9.42 24.72
C ARG A 77 0.07 9.46 23.28
N GLU A 78 1.07 8.65 22.94
CA GLU A 78 1.63 8.58 21.59
C GLU A 78 0.59 8.00 20.61
N MET A 79 -0.17 7.00 21.06
CA MET A 79 -1.33 6.46 20.34
C MET A 79 -2.39 7.53 20.08
N ASP A 80 -2.75 8.32 21.10
CA ASP A 80 -3.72 9.41 20.97
C ASP A 80 -3.26 10.49 19.98
N GLU A 81 -1.96 10.82 19.97
CA GLU A 81 -1.39 11.79 19.03
C GLU A 81 -1.40 11.26 17.60
N ILE A 82 -1.08 9.97 17.40
CA ILE A 82 -1.14 9.30 16.10
C ILE A 82 -2.58 9.25 15.59
N LEU A 83 -3.53 8.82 16.43
CA LEU A 83 -4.94 8.80 16.06
C LEU A 83 -5.43 10.20 15.71
N ARG A 84 -5.11 11.23 16.49
CA ARG A 84 -5.53 12.61 16.14
C ARG A 84 -4.99 13.13 14.81
N ASP A 85 -3.87 12.62 14.31
CA ASP A 85 -3.34 13.04 13.01
C ASP A 85 -4.01 12.27 11.84
N ILE A 86 -4.50 11.06 12.11
CA ILE A 86 -5.00 10.12 11.09
C ILE A 86 -6.54 10.07 11.05
N ASP A 87 -7.20 10.05 12.20
CA ASP A 87 -8.65 10.06 12.40
C ASP A 87 -9.20 11.44 12.05
N LEU A 88 -9.63 11.58 10.80
CA LEU A 88 -10.18 12.82 10.25
C LEU A 88 -11.68 12.92 10.51
N ASN A 89 -12.35 11.77 10.63
CA ASN A 89 -13.78 11.68 10.84
C ASN A 89 -14.16 11.88 12.33
N GLY A 90 -13.21 11.70 13.25
CA GLY A 90 -13.33 11.85 14.70
C GLY A 90 -14.06 10.70 15.40
N ASP A 91 -14.13 9.52 14.82
CA ASP A 91 -14.86 8.36 15.34
C ASP A 91 -14.01 7.50 16.30
N GLY A 92 -12.71 7.79 16.41
CA GLY A 92 -11.77 7.09 17.27
C GLY A 92 -11.27 5.77 16.68
N GLN A 93 -11.52 5.53 15.40
CA GLN A 93 -11.07 4.39 14.62
C GLN A 93 -10.33 4.88 13.37
N VAL A 94 -9.71 3.98 12.63
CA VAL A 94 -9.05 4.32 11.36
C VAL A 94 -9.68 3.52 10.23
N ASP A 95 -10.34 4.22 9.33
CA ASP A 95 -10.91 3.63 8.12
C ASP A 95 -9.83 3.28 7.10
N PHE A 96 -10.15 2.41 6.13
CA PHE A 96 -9.24 2.11 5.02
C PHE A 96 -8.79 3.37 4.27
N GLU A 97 -9.68 4.34 4.05
CA GLU A 97 -9.35 5.58 3.33
C GLU A 97 -8.37 6.47 4.13
N GLU A 98 -8.53 6.52 5.45
CA GLU A 98 -7.64 7.25 6.36
C GLU A 98 -6.26 6.56 6.47
N PHE A 99 -6.24 5.23 6.52
CA PHE A 99 -5.03 4.43 6.50
C PHE A 99 -4.23 4.62 5.19
N VAL A 100 -4.89 4.61 4.04
CA VAL A 100 -4.26 4.88 2.74
C VAL A 100 -3.67 6.29 2.72
N ARG A 101 -4.38 7.27 3.28
CA ARG A 101 -3.92 8.66 3.36
C ARG A 101 -2.70 8.82 4.27
N MET A 102 -2.64 8.06 5.36
CA MET A 102 -1.47 7.99 6.24
C MET A 102 -0.24 7.47 5.49
N MET A 103 -0.39 6.40 4.70
CA MET A 103 0.72 5.77 3.97
C MET A 103 1.10 6.50 2.66
N SER A 104 0.26 7.41 2.16
CA SER A 104 0.48 8.17 0.93
C SER A 104 1.17 9.53 1.16
N ARG A 105 1.57 9.84 2.38
CA ARG A 105 2.34 11.05 2.74
C ARG A 105 3.85 10.79 2.65
#